data_AF-A0A9P6RVY6-F1
#
_entry.id   AF-A0A9P6RVY6-F1
#
_cell.length_a   1.000
_cell.length_b   1.000
_cell.length_c   1.000
_cell.angle_alpha   90.00
_cell.angle_beta   90.00
_cell.angle_gamma   90.00
#
_symmetry.space_group_name_H-M   'P 1'
#
loop_
_entity.id
_entity.type
_entity.pdbx_description
1 polymer ?
#
loop_
_entity_poly.entity_id
_entity_poly.type
_entity_poly.pdbx_seq_one_letter_code
_entity_poly.pdbx_strand_id
1 'polypeptide(L)'
;MPFAYPSPHDNCKVVFFELASHTNILDDKRASDQLISPGLHMTVAPMSFLDGGYVDNEPLFSAYNGKFCELKTPSGAFFNAFPKDGLTALPRTDSTRCQFGSNDSFVLTATIIKFAVNHLNDFDKVAFMIFDDPSNIPLLKTMRSAINNGTFASPTNNSTMVLLTNMSDNVDFIECTSRFLGQPNDMGLICTYMATATIATEPQSWDPIITADLNRNPTLPVDPGSLINQNEISVYHMPPLGSANNMTTYSAAHLLEATANMTQYFASLGHNVIMNNETARLYVLYDTVELTQAFEVSTALLIFVGCIVGICCIIWGFSEKFYPTVFTGSLYKVIYKEIKLKEKKTPMLMSFEHDPLAFNGYQQLSLL
;
A
#
# COMPACT_ATOMS: atom_id res chain seq x y z
N MET A 1 0.99 7.93 23.22
CA MET A 1 -0.22 7.59 22.43
C MET A 1 0.22 6.50 21.49
N PRO A 2 -0.62 5.56 21.06
CA PRO A 2 -0.17 4.62 20.04
C PRO A 2 0.25 5.39 18.79
N PHE A 3 1.41 5.05 18.24
CA PHE A 3 1.88 5.64 16.99
C PHE A 3 0.97 5.13 15.87
N ALA A 4 0.12 6.00 15.33
CA ALA A 4 -0.76 5.72 14.19
C ALA A 4 -0.15 6.30 12.92
N TYR A 5 0.07 5.45 11.90
CA TYR A 5 0.63 5.90 10.63
C TYR A 5 -0.20 5.41 9.42
N PRO A 6 -0.60 6.29 8.48
CA PRO A 6 -0.49 7.75 8.52
C PRO A 6 -1.47 8.37 9.54
N SER A 7 -1.32 9.66 9.83
CA SER A 7 -2.11 10.38 10.83
C SER A 7 -3.63 10.31 10.52
N PRO A 8 -4.50 10.02 11.50
CA PRO A 8 -5.95 9.95 11.30
C PRO A 8 -6.60 11.29 10.93
N HIS A 9 -5.84 12.40 10.93
CA HIS A 9 -6.34 13.74 10.60
C HIS A 9 -6.35 14.08 9.10
N ASP A 10 -5.88 13.18 8.23
CA ASP A 10 -5.72 13.45 6.80
C ASP A 10 -6.98 13.18 5.93
N ASN A 11 -8.18 13.05 6.53
CA ASN A 11 -9.50 12.98 5.84
C ASN A 11 -9.67 11.93 4.71
N CYS A 12 -8.72 11.02 4.53
CA CYS A 12 -8.83 9.91 3.59
C CYS A 12 -9.55 8.71 4.24
N LYS A 13 -9.97 7.73 3.43
CA LYS A 13 -10.31 6.39 3.91
C LYS A 13 -9.00 5.76 4.39
N VAL A 14 -8.56 6.10 5.60
CA VAL A 14 -7.21 5.81 6.07
C VAL A 14 -7.12 4.38 6.56
N VAL A 15 -6.20 3.65 5.96
CA VAL A 15 -5.61 2.46 6.55
C VAL A 15 -4.47 2.93 7.45
N PHE A 16 -4.54 2.66 8.75
CA PHE A 16 -3.49 3.04 9.69
C PHE A 16 -2.94 1.84 10.45
N PHE A 17 -1.69 1.97 10.86
CA PHE A 17 -1.01 0.98 11.69
C PHE A 17 -0.82 1.50 13.09
N GLU A 18 -1.08 0.64 14.07
CA GLU A 18 -0.80 0.91 15.47
C GLU A 18 0.24 -0.09 15.99
N LEU A 19 1.27 0.40 16.67
CA LEU A 19 2.24 -0.48 17.33
C LEU A 19 1.71 -0.88 18.70
N ALA A 20 1.42 -2.17 18.89
CA ALA A 20 0.90 -2.68 20.15
C ALA A 20 1.91 -2.43 21.30
N SER A 21 1.53 -1.61 22.28
CA SER A 21 2.42 -1.13 23.34
C SER A 21 2.60 -2.09 24.52
N HIS A 22 2.18 -3.35 24.39
CA HIS A 22 2.06 -4.23 25.57
C HIS A 22 3.39 -4.71 26.13
N THR A 23 4.45 -4.75 25.32
CA THR A 23 5.79 -5.26 25.71
C THR A 23 6.92 -4.27 25.41
N ASN A 24 6.65 -3.28 24.55
CA ASN A 24 7.58 -2.29 24.05
C ASN A 24 7.10 -0.89 24.43
N ILE A 25 7.95 -0.10 25.09
CA ILE A 25 7.72 1.32 25.32
C ILE A 25 8.49 2.09 24.26
N LEU A 26 7.76 2.72 23.35
CA LEU A 26 8.28 3.65 22.36
C LEU A 26 8.45 5.04 22.99
N ASP A 27 9.58 5.69 22.72
CA ASP A 27 9.78 7.08 23.11
C ASP A 27 9.24 8.01 22.02
N ASP A 28 7.94 8.23 22.06
CA ASP A 28 7.19 9.06 21.11
C ASP A 28 7.80 10.46 20.91
N LYS A 29 8.43 11.02 21.96
CA LYS A 29 8.99 12.38 21.92
C LYS A 29 10.30 12.46 21.13
N ARG A 30 10.99 11.33 21.02
CA ARG A 30 12.25 11.20 20.28
C ARG A 30 12.09 10.44 18.97
N ALA A 31 10.88 10.01 18.64
CA ALA A 31 10.57 9.46 17.34
C ALA A 31 10.74 10.54 16.25
N SER A 32 11.31 10.16 15.12
CA SER A 32 11.37 10.98 13.91
C SER A 32 10.64 10.27 12.79
N ASP A 33 9.80 10.99 12.05
CA ASP A 33 9.22 10.53 10.79
C ASP A 33 9.86 11.29 9.62
N GLN A 34 10.30 10.55 8.61
CA GLN A 34 10.98 11.08 7.44
C GLN A 34 10.33 10.53 6.16
N LEU A 35 9.85 11.44 5.31
CA LEU A 35 9.46 11.11 3.94
C LEU A 35 10.72 10.81 3.11
N ILE A 36 10.81 9.59 2.56
CA ILE A 36 11.94 9.15 1.72
C ILE A 36 11.65 9.42 0.24
N SER A 37 10.44 9.06 -0.20
CA SER A 37 9.92 9.31 -1.56
C SER A 37 8.38 9.36 -1.50
N PRO A 38 7.67 9.80 -2.56
CA PRO A 38 6.20 9.78 -2.55
C PRO A 38 5.64 8.42 -2.14
N GLY A 39 4.77 8.39 -1.12
CA GLY A 39 4.19 7.17 -0.55
C GLY A 39 5.10 6.41 0.42
N LEU A 40 6.42 6.66 0.45
CA LEU A 40 7.38 5.93 1.29
C LEU A 40 7.87 6.78 2.47
N HIS A 41 7.56 6.33 3.68
CA HIS A 41 7.97 6.97 4.93
C HIS A 41 8.86 6.05 5.76
N MET A 42 9.74 6.67 6.54
CA MET A 42 10.61 6.03 7.51
C MET A 42 10.41 6.68 8.87
N THR A 43 9.83 5.94 9.79
CA THR A 43 9.77 6.30 11.20
C THR A 43 10.91 5.61 11.95
N VAL A 44 11.64 6.36 12.75
CA VAL A 44 12.70 5.86 13.64
C VAL A 44 12.35 6.28 15.05
N ALA A 45 12.28 5.34 15.99
CA ALA A 45 11.98 5.65 17.38
C ALA A 45 12.89 4.87 18.33
N PRO A 46 13.45 5.52 19.37
CA PRO A 46 14.04 4.81 20.48
C PRO A 46 12.98 3.97 21.19
N MET A 47 13.33 2.76 21.61
CA MET A 47 12.41 1.85 22.29
C MET A 47 13.05 1.24 23.54
N SER A 48 12.22 0.76 24.46
CA SER A 48 12.66 -0.03 25.61
C SER A 48 11.73 -1.23 25.83
N PHE A 49 12.30 -2.33 26.33
CA PHE A 49 11.57 -3.58 26.58
C PHE A 49 11.23 -3.72 28.06
N LEU A 50 9.98 -4.07 28.38
CA LEU A 50 9.51 -4.16 29.78
C LEU A 50 10.08 -5.35 30.55
N ASP A 51 10.15 -6.54 29.95
CA ASP A 51 10.38 -7.80 30.68
C ASP A 51 11.72 -8.51 30.39
N GLY A 52 12.67 -7.86 29.72
CA GLY A 52 13.98 -8.46 29.40
C GLY A 52 13.94 -9.66 28.43
N GLY A 53 12.76 -10.21 28.12
CA GLY A 53 12.50 -11.17 27.04
C GLY A 53 12.42 -10.49 25.67
N TYR A 54 12.49 -11.28 24.60
CA TYR A 54 12.40 -10.81 23.22
C TYR A 54 10.97 -11.02 22.72
N VAL A 55 10.39 -10.05 22.02
CA VAL A 55 9.02 -10.16 21.51
C VAL A 55 9.06 -9.79 20.04
N ASP A 56 8.38 -10.60 19.22
CA ASP A 56 8.16 -10.25 17.82
C ASP A 56 7.38 -8.93 17.71
N ASN A 57 7.66 -8.15 16.67
CA ASN A 57 6.91 -6.93 16.43
C ASN A 57 5.50 -7.27 15.93
N GLU A 58 4.51 -6.58 16.50
CA GLU A 58 3.08 -6.82 16.31
C GLU A 58 2.37 -5.55 15.86
N PRO A 59 2.59 -5.14 14.61
CA PRO A 59 1.86 -4.05 14.01
C PRO A 59 0.38 -4.44 13.86
N LEU A 60 -0.50 -3.64 14.46
CA LEU A 60 -1.93 -3.73 14.28
C LEU A 60 -2.30 -3.01 12.99
N PHE A 61 -3.10 -3.65 12.15
CA PHE A 61 -3.55 -3.09 10.89
C PHE A 61 -5.03 -2.78 10.96
N SER A 62 -5.38 -1.51 10.76
CA SER A 62 -6.76 -1.05 10.86
C SER A 62 -7.18 -0.23 9.66
N ALA A 63 -8.42 -0.42 9.22
CA ALA A 63 -9.05 0.40 8.20
C ALA A 63 -10.08 1.31 8.85
N TYR A 64 -10.07 2.58 8.45
CA TYR A 64 -11.00 3.60 8.91
C TYR A 64 -11.66 4.35 7.76
N ASN A 65 -12.99 4.34 7.77
CA ASN A 65 -13.82 5.16 6.88
C ASN A 65 -15.09 5.59 7.63
N GLY A 66 -14.90 6.28 8.77
CA GLY A 66 -15.97 6.57 9.74
C GLY A 66 -16.36 5.36 10.61
N LYS A 67 -15.84 4.18 10.30
CA LYS A 67 -15.98 2.93 11.03
C LYS A 67 -14.65 2.23 11.13
N PHE A 68 -14.42 1.55 12.25
CA PHE A 68 -13.15 0.91 12.56
C PHE A 68 -13.26 -0.60 12.31
N CYS A 69 -12.35 -1.13 11.49
CA CYS A 69 -12.15 -2.56 11.36
C CYS A 69 -10.66 -2.87 11.51
N GLU A 70 -10.36 -3.83 12.36
CA GLU A 70 -8.99 -4.21 12.72
C GLU A 70 -8.73 -5.65 12.29
N LEU A 71 -7.57 -5.87 11.69
CA LEU A 71 -7.06 -7.20 11.43
C LEU A 71 -6.61 -7.83 12.74
N LYS A 72 -7.27 -8.91 13.16
CA LYS A 72 -6.80 -9.67 14.32
C LYS A 72 -5.58 -10.50 13.94
N THR A 73 -4.43 -10.13 14.48
CA THR A 73 -3.23 -10.94 14.42
C THR A 73 -3.08 -11.69 15.76
N PRO A 74 -2.80 -13.01 15.76
CA PRO A 74 -2.50 -13.73 16.99
C PRO A 74 -1.22 -13.21 17.63
N SER A 75 -1.19 -13.31 18.96
CA SER A 75 -0.17 -12.73 19.83
C SER A 75 1.27 -13.11 19.47
N GLY A 76 2.16 -12.18 19.75
CA GLY A 76 3.57 -12.25 19.41
C GLY A 76 4.27 -13.38 20.11
N ALA A 77 5.26 -13.95 19.43
CA ALA A 77 6.12 -14.92 20.07
C ALA A 77 6.99 -14.21 21.12
N PHE A 78 6.99 -14.75 22.33
CA PHE A 78 7.94 -14.40 23.38
C PHE A 78 9.13 -15.36 23.30
N PHE A 79 10.32 -14.82 23.14
CA PHE A 79 11.55 -15.59 23.17
C PHE A 79 12.32 -15.34 24.47
N ASN A 80 12.82 -16.43 25.05
CA ASN A 80 13.70 -16.40 26.23
C ASN A 80 15.14 -15.99 25.88
N ALA A 81 15.52 -16.11 24.60
CA ALA A 81 16.82 -15.75 24.06
C ALA A 81 16.64 -15.17 22.66
N PHE A 82 17.63 -14.42 22.16
CA PHE A 82 17.55 -13.86 20.82
C PHE A 82 17.44 -15.00 19.78
N PRO A 83 16.46 -14.96 18.87
CA PRO A 83 16.25 -16.00 17.86
C PRO A 83 17.42 -16.11 16.88
N LYS A 84 17.61 -17.30 16.29
CA LYS A 84 18.63 -17.51 15.24
C LYS A 84 18.24 -16.80 13.94
N ASP A 85 19.25 -16.56 13.10
CA ASP A 85 19.06 -16.04 11.74
C ASP A 85 18.02 -16.83 10.95
N GLY A 86 17.06 -16.12 10.35
CA GLY A 86 16.01 -16.70 9.52
C GLY A 86 14.60 -16.42 10.06
N LEU A 87 13.63 -17.21 9.61
CA LEU A 87 12.23 -17.07 10.03
C LEU A 87 12.06 -17.40 11.52
N THR A 88 11.34 -16.54 12.25
CA THR A 88 10.93 -16.80 13.63
C THR A 88 9.59 -17.55 13.68
N ALA A 89 8.78 -17.42 12.63
CA ALA A 89 7.53 -18.14 12.42
C ALA A 89 7.31 -18.43 10.93
N LEU A 90 6.43 -19.39 10.62
CA LEU A 90 6.00 -19.62 9.24
C LEU A 90 5.27 -18.36 8.71
N PRO A 91 5.52 -17.94 7.46
CA PRO A 91 4.75 -16.87 6.84
C PRO A 91 3.26 -17.22 6.88
N ARG A 92 2.42 -16.22 7.14
CA ARG A 92 0.98 -16.41 7.31
C ARG A 92 0.22 -15.26 6.68
N THR A 93 -0.88 -15.58 5.99
CA THR A 93 -1.86 -14.59 5.54
C THR A 93 -3.04 -14.60 6.49
N ASP A 94 -3.27 -13.49 7.17
CA ASP A 94 -4.45 -13.28 8.01
C ASP A 94 -5.43 -12.38 7.26
N SER A 95 -6.72 -12.72 7.33
CA SER A 95 -7.79 -11.93 6.73
C SER A 95 -8.92 -11.75 7.73
N THR A 96 -9.40 -10.52 7.87
CA THR A 96 -10.54 -10.15 8.71
C THR A 96 -11.58 -9.44 7.87
N ARG A 97 -12.84 -9.89 8.00
CA ARG A 97 -14.00 -9.24 7.40
C ARG A 97 -14.88 -8.66 8.50
N CYS A 98 -15.03 -7.34 8.53
CA CYS A 98 -15.98 -6.65 9.39
C CYS A 98 -17.24 -6.29 8.60
N GLN A 99 -18.40 -6.67 9.09
CA GLN A 99 -19.71 -6.34 8.53
C GLN A 99 -20.45 -5.41 9.49
N PHE A 100 -20.97 -4.29 9.00
CA PHE A 100 -21.54 -3.24 9.82
C PHE A 100 -23.07 -3.09 9.66
N GLY A 101 -23.68 -2.38 10.62
CA GLY A 101 -25.10 -2.02 10.65
C GLY A 101 -25.66 -1.41 9.37
N SER A 102 -24.86 -0.61 8.66
CA SER A 102 -25.28 -0.01 7.38
C SER A 102 -25.08 -0.89 6.16
N ASN A 103 -24.85 -2.18 6.37
CA ASN A 103 -24.66 -3.20 5.35
C ASN A 103 -23.38 -3.09 4.52
N ASP A 104 -22.49 -2.15 4.81
CA ASP A 104 -21.13 -2.12 4.29
C ASP A 104 -20.25 -3.16 4.99
N SER A 105 -19.23 -3.63 4.27
CA SER A 105 -18.21 -4.50 4.86
C SER A 105 -16.80 -4.13 4.41
N PHE A 106 -15.85 -4.35 5.30
CA PHE A 106 -14.42 -4.17 5.04
C PHE A 106 -13.75 -5.51 5.14
N VAL A 107 -12.93 -5.82 4.15
CA VAL A 107 -12.03 -6.97 4.17
C VAL A 107 -10.62 -6.43 4.24
N LEU A 108 -9.90 -6.81 5.29
CA LEU A 108 -8.51 -6.52 5.51
C LEU A 108 -7.75 -7.83 5.43
N THR A 109 -6.66 -7.85 4.69
CA THR A 109 -5.76 -8.99 4.65
C THR A 109 -4.34 -8.51 4.80
N ALA A 110 -3.54 -9.24 5.56
CA ALA A 110 -2.10 -9.03 5.60
C ALA A 110 -1.37 -10.37 5.51
N THR A 111 -0.32 -10.41 4.69
CA THR A 111 0.68 -11.48 4.76
C THR A 111 1.83 -11.03 5.61
N ILE A 112 2.07 -11.76 6.69
CA ILE A 112 3.02 -11.46 7.75
C ILE A 112 4.20 -12.42 7.63
N ILE A 113 5.41 -11.86 7.53
CA ILE A 113 6.66 -12.60 7.53
C ILE A 113 7.51 -12.07 8.69
N LYS A 114 7.72 -12.91 9.70
CA LYS A 114 8.53 -12.58 10.89
C LYS A 114 9.89 -13.28 10.82
N PHE A 115 10.96 -12.53 11.00
CA PHE A 115 12.33 -13.05 10.88
C PHE A 115 13.31 -12.29 11.77
N ALA A 116 14.43 -12.93 12.06
CA ALA A 116 15.49 -12.39 12.88
C ALA A 116 16.83 -12.40 12.16
N VAL A 117 17.67 -11.44 12.54
CA VAL A 117 19.04 -11.26 12.04
C VAL A 117 19.94 -11.01 13.23
N ASN A 118 20.90 -11.89 13.50
CA ASN A 118 21.83 -11.80 14.62
C ASN A 118 22.80 -10.62 14.46
N HIS A 119 23.29 -10.38 13.24
CA HIS A 119 24.23 -9.30 12.98
C HIS A 119 23.72 -8.44 11.84
N LEU A 120 23.76 -7.11 12.01
CA LEU A 120 23.29 -6.15 11.01
C LEU A 120 23.83 -6.41 9.59
N ASN A 121 25.09 -6.86 9.48
CA ASN A 121 25.75 -7.17 8.20
C ASN A 121 25.21 -8.42 7.50
N ASP A 122 24.53 -9.31 8.22
CA ASP A 122 23.93 -10.53 7.67
C ASP A 122 22.51 -10.30 7.12
N PHE A 123 21.97 -9.07 7.17
CA PHE A 123 20.60 -8.78 6.76
C PHE A 123 20.27 -9.25 5.33
N ASP A 124 21.13 -8.95 4.35
CA ASP A 124 20.92 -9.40 2.97
C ASP A 124 20.97 -10.94 2.89
N LYS A 125 21.92 -11.56 3.56
CA LYS A 125 22.08 -13.02 3.57
C LYS A 125 20.83 -13.70 4.13
N VAL A 126 20.28 -13.19 5.24
CA VAL A 126 19.02 -13.70 5.81
C VAL A 126 17.86 -13.47 4.85
N ALA A 127 17.76 -12.31 4.21
CA ALA A 127 16.73 -12.05 3.23
C ALA A 127 16.77 -13.05 2.05
N PHE A 128 17.96 -13.35 1.52
CA PHE A 128 18.17 -14.37 0.47
C PHE A 128 17.94 -15.81 0.96
N MET A 129 18.04 -16.09 2.26
CA MET A 129 17.68 -17.39 2.83
C MET A 129 16.17 -17.57 2.94
N ILE A 130 15.41 -16.48 3.02
CA ILE A 130 13.95 -16.50 3.18
C ILE A 130 13.26 -16.40 1.82
N PHE A 131 13.70 -15.47 0.97
CA PHE A 131 13.07 -15.17 -0.31
C PHE A 131 13.94 -15.63 -1.48
N ASP A 132 13.30 -16.18 -2.51
CA ASP A 132 13.94 -16.52 -3.78
C ASP A 132 14.51 -15.28 -4.52
N ASP A 133 13.75 -14.20 -4.47
CA ASP A 133 14.08 -12.90 -5.04
C ASP A 133 13.66 -11.77 -4.07
N PRO A 134 14.54 -11.39 -3.13
CA PRO A 134 14.30 -10.29 -2.20
C PRO A 134 14.08 -8.93 -2.89
N SER A 135 14.44 -8.78 -4.16
CA SER A 135 14.27 -7.51 -4.89
C SER A 135 12.79 -7.18 -5.16
N ASN A 136 11.92 -8.20 -5.14
CA ASN A 136 10.46 -8.04 -5.23
C ASN A 136 9.82 -7.52 -3.94
N ILE A 137 10.61 -7.30 -2.88
CA ILE A 137 10.15 -6.66 -1.64
C ILE A 137 10.88 -5.30 -1.52
N PRO A 138 10.30 -4.21 -2.05
CA PRO A 138 10.99 -2.92 -2.19
C PRO A 138 11.53 -2.38 -0.87
N LEU A 139 10.82 -2.66 0.22
CA LEU A 139 11.14 -2.18 1.55
C LEU A 139 12.42 -2.80 2.14
N LEU A 140 12.83 -4.00 1.70
CA LEU A 140 14.09 -4.62 2.16
C LEU A 140 15.31 -3.79 1.76
N LYS A 141 15.30 -3.22 0.55
CA LYS A 141 16.38 -2.37 0.05
C LYS A 141 16.49 -1.08 0.88
N THR A 142 15.34 -0.47 1.19
CA THR A 142 15.31 0.74 2.03
C THR A 142 15.76 0.44 3.45
N MET A 143 15.35 -0.69 4.02
CA MET A 143 15.82 -1.13 5.36
C MET A 143 17.33 -1.36 5.37
N ARG A 144 17.88 -2.00 4.33
CA ARG A 144 19.33 -2.14 4.16
C ARG A 144 20.04 -0.79 4.15
N SER A 145 19.48 0.21 3.47
CA SER A 145 20.06 1.56 3.47
C SER A 145 20.05 2.18 4.87
N ALA A 146 18.98 2.00 5.65
CA ALA A 146 18.91 2.47 7.04
C ALA A 146 19.96 1.78 7.92
N ILE A 147 20.16 0.46 7.74
CA ILE A 147 21.21 -0.30 8.43
C ILE A 147 22.59 0.27 8.10
N ASN A 148 22.91 0.43 6.81
CA ASN A 148 24.22 0.91 6.36
C ASN A 148 24.51 2.37 6.78
N ASN A 149 23.47 3.19 6.91
CA ASN A 149 23.58 4.57 7.41
C ASN A 149 23.79 4.64 8.93
N GLY A 150 23.81 3.50 9.62
CA GLY A 150 24.01 3.45 11.06
C GLY A 150 22.80 3.88 11.88
N THR A 151 21.59 3.83 11.30
CA THR A 151 20.34 4.19 12.02
C THR A 151 20.17 3.37 13.30
N PHE A 152 20.56 2.10 13.28
CA PHE A 152 20.54 1.24 14.46
C PHE A 152 21.78 1.38 15.35
N ALA A 153 22.87 1.98 14.86
CA ALA A 153 24.16 2.06 15.55
C ALA A 153 24.25 3.20 16.59
N SER A 154 23.24 4.06 16.70
CA SER A 154 23.14 5.12 17.72
C SER A 154 22.09 4.76 18.79
N PRO A 155 22.45 3.90 19.77
CA PRO A 155 21.53 3.44 20.79
C PRO A 155 21.29 4.57 21.79
N THR A 156 20.22 5.33 21.60
CA THR A 156 19.83 6.34 22.58
C THR A 156 19.17 5.73 23.81
N ASN A 157 18.64 4.49 23.74
CA ASN A 157 18.00 3.74 24.84
C ASN A 157 18.06 2.19 24.69
N ASN A 158 19.23 1.58 24.49
CA ASN A 158 19.41 0.11 24.33
C ASN A 158 18.76 -0.54 23.09
N SER A 159 17.82 0.10 22.40
CA SER A 159 17.12 -0.46 21.24
C SER A 159 16.52 0.66 20.39
N THR A 160 16.50 0.45 19.07
CA THR A 160 15.93 1.38 18.09
C THR A 160 14.95 0.62 17.20
N MET A 161 13.75 1.15 17.06
CA MET A 161 12.76 0.67 16.10
C MET A 161 12.85 1.51 14.83
N VAL A 162 12.80 0.84 13.68
CA VAL A 162 12.64 1.47 12.37
C VAL A 162 11.43 0.84 11.69
N LEU A 163 10.46 1.67 11.35
CA LEU A 163 9.29 1.32 10.57
C LEU A 163 9.37 2.01 9.22
N LEU A 164 9.31 1.23 8.14
CA LEU A 164 9.18 1.75 6.78
C LEU A 164 7.79 1.41 6.27
N THR A 165 7.07 2.42 5.76
CA THR A 165 5.72 2.26 5.22
C THR A 165 5.68 2.75 3.79
N ASN A 166 5.20 1.93 2.86
CA ASN A 166 4.97 2.28 1.47
C ASN A 166 3.47 2.24 1.16
N MET A 167 2.88 3.42 0.96
CA MET A 167 1.48 3.60 0.59
C MET A 167 1.38 3.77 -0.92
N SER A 168 0.91 2.72 -1.61
CA SER A 168 0.59 2.72 -3.05
C SER A 168 -0.85 2.23 -3.24
N ASP A 169 -1.10 1.34 -4.21
CA ASP A 169 -2.39 0.64 -4.34
C ASP A 169 -2.61 -0.37 -3.19
N ASN A 170 -1.50 -0.90 -2.66
CA ASN A 170 -1.44 -1.67 -1.42
C ASN A 170 -0.57 -0.93 -0.40
N VAL A 171 -0.73 -1.27 0.87
CA VAL A 171 0.13 -0.72 1.93
C VAL A 171 1.07 -1.81 2.42
N ASP A 172 2.34 -1.65 2.10
CA ASP A 172 3.39 -2.54 2.59
C ASP A 172 4.14 -1.83 3.69
N PHE A 173 4.61 -2.60 4.67
CA PHE A 173 5.53 -2.07 5.66
C PHE A 173 6.51 -3.11 6.17
N ILE A 174 7.64 -2.63 6.70
CA ILE A 174 8.62 -3.44 7.41
C ILE A 174 9.00 -2.73 8.69
N GLU A 175 8.88 -3.44 9.80
CA GLU A 175 9.28 -2.98 11.12
C GLU A 175 10.44 -3.83 11.60
N CYS A 176 11.58 -3.21 11.91
CA CYS A 176 12.72 -3.88 12.53
C CYS A 176 13.08 -3.19 13.84
N THR A 177 13.27 -3.99 14.88
CA THR A 177 13.68 -3.53 16.21
C THR A 177 15.07 -4.07 16.53
N SER A 178 16.00 -3.17 16.87
CA SER A 178 17.36 -3.56 17.23
C SER A 178 17.49 -3.94 18.69
N ARG A 179 18.41 -4.87 18.96
CA ARG A 179 18.70 -5.31 20.32
C ARG A 179 20.15 -5.73 20.49
N PHE A 180 20.73 -5.37 21.63
CA PHE A 180 22.07 -5.79 22.00
C PHE A 180 22.14 -7.29 22.31
N LEU A 181 23.17 -7.96 21.77
CA LEU A 181 23.42 -9.39 21.99
C LEU A 181 24.46 -9.69 23.07
N GLY A 182 24.88 -8.68 23.82
CA GLY A 182 25.80 -8.83 24.97
C GLY A 182 27.22 -8.31 24.74
N GLN A 183 27.57 -7.87 23.52
CA GLN A 183 28.80 -7.11 23.25
C GLN A 183 28.49 -5.69 22.77
N PRO A 184 29.37 -4.70 23.06
CA PRO A 184 29.23 -3.36 22.50
C PRO A 184 29.23 -3.42 20.97
N ASN A 185 28.27 -2.74 20.35
CA ASN A 185 28.06 -2.70 18.89
C ASN A 185 27.63 -4.03 18.24
N ASP A 186 27.34 -5.07 19.02
CA ASP A 186 26.74 -6.29 18.49
C ASP A 186 25.22 -6.24 18.67
N MET A 187 24.54 -5.92 17.57
CA MET A 187 23.09 -5.76 17.53
C MET A 187 22.47 -6.72 16.54
N GLY A 188 21.43 -7.41 17.02
CA GLY A 188 20.51 -8.15 16.20
C GLY A 188 19.24 -7.36 15.90
N LEU A 189 18.53 -7.74 14.85
CA LEU A 189 17.23 -7.22 14.45
C LEU A 189 16.16 -8.30 14.58
N ILE A 190 15.01 -7.94 15.12
CA ILE A 190 13.77 -8.69 14.98
C ILE A 190 12.90 -7.89 14.02
N CYS A 191 12.50 -8.52 12.92
CA CYS A 191 11.83 -7.86 11.82
C CYS A 191 10.49 -8.52 11.49
N THR A 192 9.49 -7.69 11.20
CA THR A 192 8.20 -8.09 10.66
C THR A 192 7.99 -7.34 9.35
N TYR A 193 7.88 -8.07 8.25
CA TYR A 193 7.38 -7.53 6.98
C TYR A 193 5.91 -7.89 6.82
N MET A 194 5.11 -6.93 6.39
CA MET A 194 3.70 -7.10 6.15
C MET A 194 3.28 -6.44 4.84
N ALA A 195 2.72 -7.26 3.96
CA ALA A 195 2.02 -6.80 2.78
C ALA A 195 0.54 -6.79 3.07
N THR A 196 -0.13 -5.65 2.87
CA THR A 196 -1.54 -5.51 3.24
C THR A 196 -2.41 -5.09 2.06
N ALA A 197 -3.64 -5.59 2.05
CA ALA A 197 -4.65 -5.25 1.07
C ALA A 197 -6.00 -5.08 1.76
N THR A 198 -6.73 -4.05 1.34
CA THR A 198 -8.04 -3.70 1.91
C THR A 198 -9.05 -3.51 0.79
N ILE A 199 -10.23 -4.14 0.93
CA ILE A 199 -11.38 -3.93 0.05
C ILE A 199 -12.57 -3.54 0.90
N ALA A 200 -13.19 -2.41 0.59
CA ALA A 200 -14.52 -2.06 1.08
C ALA A 200 -15.55 -2.53 0.05
N THR A 201 -16.53 -3.33 0.47
CA THR A 201 -17.62 -3.79 -0.41
C THR A 201 -18.82 -2.87 -0.31
N GLU A 202 -19.58 -2.77 -1.41
CA GLU A 202 -20.86 -2.06 -1.39
C GLU A 202 -21.87 -2.68 -0.42
N PRO A 203 -22.84 -1.87 0.06
CA PRO A 203 -23.85 -2.36 0.96
C PRO A 203 -24.70 -3.51 0.39
N GLN A 204 -24.75 -4.67 1.06
CA GLN A 204 -25.55 -5.82 0.62
C GLN A 204 -26.64 -6.20 1.61
N SER A 205 -27.82 -6.56 1.10
CA SER A 205 -28.89 -7.10 1.96
C SER A 205 -28.45 -8.43 2.55
N TRP A 206 -28.61 -8.57 3.87
CA TRP A 206 -28.36 -9.83 4.56
C TRP A 206 -29.40 -10.88 4.19
N ASP A 207 -28.98 -12.15 4.12
CA ASP A 207 -29.94 -13.24 4.04
C ASP A 207 -30.80 -13.25 5.33
N PRO A 208 -32.14 -13.32 5.21
CA PRO A 208 -33.05 -13.30 6.35
C PRO A 208 -32.76 -14.37 7.41
N ILE A 209 -32.19 -15.52 7.03
CA ILE A 209 -31.80 -16.59 7.94
C ILE A 209 -30.64 -16.13 8.83
N ILE A 210 -29.65 -15.45 8.26
CA ILE A 210 -28.51 -14.89 9.00
C ILE A 210 -28.98 -13.77 9.91
N THR A 211 -29.83 -12.89 9.40
CA THR A 211 -30.44 -11.82 10.21
C THR A 211 -31.23 -12.39 11.39
N ALA A 212 -31.98 -13.48 11.17
CA ALA A 212 -32.73 -14.13 12.24
C ALA A 212 -31.81 -14.77 13.30
N ASP A 213 -30.69 -15.36 12.90
CA ASP A 213 -29.73 -15.96 13.83
C ASP A 213 -28.94 -14.90 14.62
N LEU A 214 -28.50 -13.82 13.96
CA LEU A 214 -27.89 -12.66 14.61
C LEU A 214 -28.84 -12.00 15.63
N ASN A 215 -30.13 -11.94 15.32
CA ASN A 215 -31.17 -11.36 16.17
C ASN A 215 -31.71 -12.30 17.25
N ARG A 216 -31.21 -13.54 17.39
CA ARG A 216 -31.64 -14.45 18.47
C ARG A 216 -31.28 -13.92 19.86
N ASN A 217 -30.28 -13.06 19.97
CA ASN A 217 -30.01 -12.28 21.17
C ASN A 217 -30.56 -10.86 20.98
N PRO A 218 -31.55 -10.43 21.79
CA PRO A 218 -32.19 -9.14 21.59
C PRO A 218 -31.29 -8.06 22.16
N THR A 219 -30.38 -7.54 21.35
CA THR A 219 -29.76 -6.24 21.63
C THR A 219 -30.40 -5.16 20.78
N LEU A 220 -30.47 -3.97 21.37
CA LEU A 220 -31.00 -2.70 20.88
C LEU A 220 -30.75 -2.47 19.38
N PRO A 221 -31.56 -1.63 18.70
CA PRO A 221 -31.42 -1.34 17.27
C PRO A 221 -29.95 -1.13 16.92
N VAL A 222 -29.47 -1.97 16.00
CA VAL A 222 -28.09 -1.97 15.54
C VAL A 222 -27.80 -0.60 14.95
N ASP A 223 -26.95 0.18 15.61
CA ASP A 223 -26.48 1.45 15.08
C ASP A 223 -25.82 1.17 13.71
N PRO A 224 -26.15 1.94 12.65
CA PRO A 224 -25.50 1.84 11.35
C PRO A 224 -23.95 1.76 11.41
N GLY A 225 -23.34 2.39 12.40
CA GLY A 225 -21.89 2.37 12.63
C GLY A 225 -21.35 1.14 13.38
N SER A 226 -22.22 0.32 13.98
CA SER A 226 -21.80 -0.81 14.82
C SER A 226 -21.40 -2.04 14.01
N LEU A 227 -20.37 -2.73 14.49
CA LEU A 227 -19.90 -4.02 13.96
C LEU A 227 -20.93 -5.10 14.32
N ILE A 228 -21.55 -5.70 13.31
CA ILE A 228 -22.51 -6.80 13.46
C ILE A 228 -21.78 -8.14 13.55
N ASN A 229 -20.82 -8.34 12.64
CA ASN A 229 -20.15 -9.63 12.48
C ASN A 229 -18.68 -9.41 12.08
N GLN A 230 -17.83 -10.27 12.59
CA GLN A 230 -16.40 -10.29 12.31
C GLN A 230 -15.99 -11.72 12.00
N ASN A 231 -15.51 -11.96 10.78
CA ASN A 231 -15.03 -13.27 10.34
C ASN A 231 -13.52 -13.22 10.12
N GLU A 232 -12.83 -14.28 10.53
CA GLU A 232 -11.36 -14.32 10.53
C GLU A 232 -10.88 -15.61 9.85
N ILE A 233 -9.87 -15.49 8.99
CA ILE A 233 -9.22 -16.62 8.33
C ILE A 233 -7.72 -16.43 8.38
N SER A 234 -7.00 -17.48 8.77
CA SER A 234 -5.54 -17.52 8.76
C SER A 234 -5.06 -18.66 7.87
N VAL A 235 -4.14 -18.37 6.96
CA VAL A 235 -3.52 -19.31 6.03
C VAL A 235 -2.02 -19.35 6.27
N TYR A 236 -1.50 -20.50 6.69
CA TYR A 236 -0.06 -20.70 6.87
C TYR A 236 0.58 -21.16 5.56
N HIS A 237 1.65 -20.48 5.15
CA HIS A 237 2.40 -20.83 3.95
C HIS A 237 3.49 -21.83 4.29
N MET A 238 3.54 -22.93 3.54
CA MET A 238 4.62 -23.90 3.62
C MET A 238 5.53 -23.76 2.41
N PRO A 239 6.85 -23.93 2.56
CA PRO A 239 7.75 -23.90 1.42
C PRO A 239 7.48 -25.13 0.53
N PRO A 240 7.72 -25.04 -0.79
CA PRO A 240 7.44 -26.13 -1.72
C PRO A 240 8.24 -27.39 -1.36
N LEU A 241 7.52 -28.48 -1.11
CA LEU A 241 8.09 -29.81 -0.85
C LEU A 241 8.53 -30.42 -2.19
N GLY A 242 9.83 -30.39 -2.50
CA GLY A 242 10.36 -31.12 -3.67
C GLY A 242 11.62 -30.59 -4.34
N SER A 243 12.19 -29.46 -3.90
CA SER A 243 13.47 -28.99 -4.45
C SER A 243 14.61 -29.87 -3.93
N ALA A 244 15.27 -30.60 -4.84
CA ALA A 244 16.48 -31.39 -4.57
C ALA A 244 17.70 -30.54 -4.15
N ASN A 245 17.55 -29.22 -4.09
CA ASN A 245 18.55 -28.28 -3.57
C ASN A 245 18.08 -27.74 -2.22
N ASN A 246 18.96 -27.80 -1.22
CA ASN A 246 18.78 -27.41 0.18
C ASN A 246 18.47 -25.91 0.44
N MET A 247 17.56 -25.28 -0.30
CA MET A 247 16.97 -23.99 0.09
C MET A 247 15.46 -23.98 -0.12
N THR A 248 14.76 -24.00 1.01
CA THR A 248 13.32 -23.88 1.23
C THR A 248 12.91 -22.40 1.26
N THR A 249 13.21 -21.64 0.21
CA THR A 249 12.83 -20.23 0.12
C THR A 249 11.35 -20.07 -0.26
N TYR A 250 10.79 -18.91 0.04
CA TYR A 250 9.45 -18.50 -0.35
C TYR A 250 9.53 -17.56 -1.55
N SER A 251 8.57 -17.69 -2.46
CA SER A 251 8.46 -16.72 -3.53
C SER A 251 7.79 -15.45 -3.04
N ALA A 252 8.55 -14.35 -3.01
CA ALA A 252 8.04 -13.05 -2.55
C ALA A 252 6.81 -12.63 -3.36
N ALA A 253 6.89 -12.74 -4.69
CA ALA A 253 5.78 -12.43 -5.59
C ALA A 253 4.52 -13.25 -5.27
N HIS A 254 4.66 -14.57 -5.03
CA HIS A 254 3.53 -15.41 -4.68
C HIS A 254 2.90 -15.04 -3.32
N LEU A 255 3.70 -14.63 -2.33
CA LEU A 255 3.16 -14.19 -1.03
C LEU A 255 2.38 -12.88 -1.16
N LEU A 256 2.86 -11.95 -1.98
CA LEU A 256 2.13 -10.72 -2.29
C LEU A 256 0.83 -11.01 -3.05
N GLU A 257 0.89 -11.87 -4.06
CA GLU A 257 -0.28 -12.29 -4.85
C GLU A 257 -1.31 -13.02 -3.98
N ALA A 258 -0.86 -13.92 -3.08
CA ALA A 258 -1.73 -14.62 -2.15
C ALA A 258 -2.49 -13.66 -1.23
N THR A 259 -1.86 -12.56 -0.82
CA THR A 259 -2.51 -11.49 -0.05
C THR A 259 -3.68 -10.90 -0.85
N ALA A 260 -3.43 -10.47 -2.09
CA ALA A 260 -4.44 -9.85 -2.93
C ALA A 260 -5.58 -10.82 -3.29
N ASN A 261 -5.24 -12.05 -3.68
CA ASN A 261 -6.19 -13.10 -4.03
C ASN A 261 -7.09 -13.47 -2.84
N MET A 262 -6.51 -13.55 -1.64
CA MET A 262 -7.27 -13.81 -0.41
C MET A 262 -8.22 -12.66 -0.09
N THR A 263 -7.78 -11.40 -0.21
CA THR A 263 -8.66 -10.23 -0.02
C THR A 263 -9.83 -10.24 -1.00
N GLN A 264 -9.57 -10.50 -2.28
CA GLN A 264 -10.60 -10.57 -3.31
C GLN A 264 -11.58 -11.70 -3.05
N TYR A 265 -11.08 -12.91 -2.80
CA TYR A 265 -11.91 -14.07 -2.47
C TYR A 265 -12.78 -13.79 -1.24
N PHE A 266 -12.19 -13.28 -0.15
CA PHE A 266 -12.95 -13.06 1.07
C PHE A 266 -13.96 -11.92 0.94
N ALA A 267 -13.69 -10.93 0.08
CA ALA A 267 -14.66 -9.92 -0.31
C ALA A 267 -15.81 -10.49 -1.15
N SER A 268 -15.53 -11.44 -2.06
CA SER A 268 -16.51 -11.96 -3.02
C SER A 268 -17.58 -12.83 -2.38
N LEU A 269 -17.37 -13.31 -1.16
CA LEU A 269 -18.36 -14.11 -0.43
C LEU A 269 -19.59 -13.31 0.04
N GLY A 270 -19.61 -11.99 -0.12
CA GLY A 270 -20.71 -11.13 0.30
C GLY A 270 -21.07 -11.25 1.79
N HIS A 271 -22.32 -10.96 2.13
CA HIS A 271 -22.78 -10.98 3.53
C HIS A 271 -23.07 -12.37 4.09
N ASN A 272 -22.94 -13.40 3.27
CA ASN A 272 -23.49 -14.71 3.53
C ASN A 272 -22.46 -15.68 4.13
N VAL A 273 -21.66 -15.15 5.05
CA VAL A 273 -20.56 -15.85 5.70
C VAL A 273 -20.76 -15.82 7.21
N ILE A 274 -20.77 -17.01 7.82
CA ILE A 274 -20.91 -17.18 9.27
C ILE A 274 -19.72 -18.00 9.78
N MET A 275 -18.99 -17.45 10.73
CA MET A 275 -18.00 -18.17 11.51
C MET A 275 -18.66 -18.87 12.70
N ASN A 276 -18.53 -20.18 12.78
CA ASN A 276 -18.90 -20.94 13.97
C ASN A 276 -17.67 -21.02 14.89
N ASN A 277 -17.69 -20.22 15.96
CA ASN A 277 -16.59 -20.12 16.92
C ASN A 277 -16.33 -21.43 17.69
N GLU A 278 -17.34 -22.28 17.89
CA GLU A 278 -17.19 -23.56 18.60
C GLU A 278 -16.43 -24.60 17.77
N THR A 279 -16.65 -24.59 16.45
CA THR A 279 -16.06 -25.56 15.53
C THR A 279 -14.89 -25.00 14.73
N ALA A 280 -14.61 -23.70 14.85
CA ALA A 280 -13.67 -22.94 14.03
C ALA A 280 -13.90 -23.17 12.52
N ARG A 281 -15.18 -23.28 12.11
CA ARG A 281 -15.57 -23.50 10.71
C ARG A 281 -16.24 -22.26 10.14
N LEU A 282 -15.87 -21.94 8.91
CA LEU A 282 -16.52 -20.92 8.11
C LEU A 282 -17.62 -21.56 7.25
N TYR A 283 -18.85 -21.11 7.40
CA TYR A 283 -19.98 -21.52 6.56
C TYR A 283 -20.26 -20.40 5.55
N VAL A 284 -20.21 -20.77 4.27
CA VAL A 284 -20.53 -19.89 3.14
C VAL A 284 -21.84 -20.39 2.53
N LEU A 285 -22.88 -19.56 2.55
CA LEU A 285 -24.20 -19.95 2.04
C LEU A 285 -24.29 -19.77 0.51
N TYR A 286 -23.61 -18.76 -0.05
CA TYR A 286 -23.52 -18.51 -1.50
C TYR A 286 -22.12 -17.99 -1.87
N ASP A 287 -21.55 -18.49 -2.97
CA ASP A 287 -20.12 -18.33 -3.32
C ASP A 287 -19.83 -17.22 -4.35
N THR A 288 -20.82 -16.42 -4.74
CA THR A 288 -20.62 -15.46 -5.85
C THR A 288 -21.25 -14.12 -5.56
N VAL A 289 -20.41 -13.08 -5.42
CA VAL A 289 -20.85 -11.69 -5.59
C VAL A 289 -19.87 -10.93 -6.48
N GLU A 290 -20.41 -10.02 -7.28
CA GLU A 290 -19.62 -9.10 -8.12
C GLU A 290 -18.75 -8.21 -7.22
N LEU A 291 -17.43 -8.28 -7.43
CA LEU A 291 -16.44 -7.47 -6.74
C LEU A 291 -16.23 -6.15 -7.49
N THR A 292 -16.24 -5.03 -6.77
CA THR A 292 -15.68 -3.76 -7.23
C THR A 292 -14.43 -3.45 -6.41
N GLN A 293 -13.30 -3.15 -7.06
CA GLN A 293 -12.07 -2.85 -6.33
C GLN A 293 -12.20 -1.49 -5.62
N ALA A 294 -11.69 -1.38 -4.38
CA ALA A 294 -11.78 -0.14 -3.60
C ALA A 294 -11.04 1.07 -4.23
N PHE A 295 -10.14 0.81 -5.18
CA PHE A 295 -9.38 1.80 -5.94
C PHE A 295 -9.79 1.88 -7.43
N GLU A 296 -10.83 1.16 -7.85
CA GLU A 296 -11.31 1.30 -9.22
C GLU A 296 -11.90 2.69 -9.40
N VAL A 297 -11.18 3.52 -10.16
CA VAL A 297 -11.69 4.77 -10.71
C VAL A 297 -13.03 4.45 -11.38
N SER A 298 -14.12 5.01 -10.84
CA SER A 298 -15.48 4.74 -11.32
C SER A 298 -15.53 4.74 -12.84
N THR A 299 -16.15 3.73 -13.44
CA THR A 299 -16.33 3.64 -14.90
C THR A 299 -16.97 4.91 -15.46
N ALA A 300 -17.84 5.58 -14.69
CA ALA A 300 -18.42 6.87 -15.04
C ALA A 300 -17.36 7.98 -15.16
N LEU A 301 -16.37 8.00 -14.26
CA LEU A 301 -15.24 8.93 -14.33
C LEU A 301 -14.35 8.63 -15.54
N LEU A 302 -14.08 7.35 -15.82
CA LEU A 302 -13.31 6.91 -16.98
C LEU A 302 -14.00 7.31 -18.30
N ILE A 303 -15.31 7.10 -18.39
CA ILE A 303 -16.14 7.55 -19.53
C ILE A 303 -16.10 9.08 -19.64
N PHE A 304 -16.23 9.80 -18.53
CA PHE A 304 -16.19 11.26 -18.51
C PHE A 304 -14.84 11.82 -18.98
N VAL A 305 -13.72 11.27 -18.49
CA VAL A 305 -12.37 11.63 -18.93
C VAL A 305 -12.18 11.28 -20.40
N GLY A 306 -12.64 10.11 -20.85
CA GLY A 306 -12.63 9.71 -22.25
C GLY A 306 -13.40 10.70 -23.15
N CYS A 307 -14.57 11.15 -22.72
CA CYS A 307 -15.36 12.17 -23.41
C CYS A 307 -14.63 13.52 -23.48
N ILE A 308 -14.00 13.97 -22.39
CA ILE A 308 -13.22 15.21 -22.38
C ILE A 308 -12.04 15.12 -23.35
N VAL A 309 -11.26 14.05 -23.29
CA VAL A 309 -10.12 13.84 -24.19
C VAL A 309 -10.61 13.81 -25.64
N GLY A 310 -11.73 13.12 -25.92
CA GLY A 310 -12.35 13.11 -27.25
C GLY A 310 -12.74 14.51 -27.73
N ILE A 311 -13.39 15.32 -26.88
CA ILE A 311 -13.74 16.70 -27.21
C ILE A 311 -12.48 17.54 -27.45
N CYS A 312 -11.44 17.41 -26.63
CA CYS A 312 -10.16 18.11 -26.82
C CYS A 312 -9.50 17.71 -28.15
N CYS A 313 -9.49 16.43 -28.52
CA CYS A 313 -8.98 15.96 -29.81
C CYS A 313 -9.80 16.50 -30.99
N ILE A 314 -11.13 16.55 -30.85
CA ILE A 314 -12.02 17.16 -31.86
C ILE A 314 -11.69 18.64 -32.00
N ILE A 315 -11.65 19.39 -30.89
CA ILE A 315 -11.31 20.83 -30.90
C ILE A 315 -9.92 21.05 -31.51
N TRP A 316 -8.94 20.22 -31.19
CA TRP A 316 -7.60 20.32 -31.78
C TRP A 316 -7.63 20.03 -33.28
N GLY A 317 -8.27 18.95 -33.74
CA GLY A 317 -8.40 18.66 -35.17
C GLY A 317 -9.19 19.73 -35.95
N PHE A 318 -10.25 20.28 -35.35
CA PHE A 318 -10.95 21.45 -35.88
C PHE A 318 -10.04 22.67 -35.90
N SER A 319 -9.27 22.92 -34.84
CA SER A 319 -8.34 24.03 -34.79
C SER A 319 -7.30 23.91 -35.89
N GLU A 320 -6.68 22.76 -36.13
CA GLU A 320 -5.69 22.58 -37.21
C GLU A 320 -6.29 22.74 -38.59
N LYS A 321 -7.52 22.24 -38.80
CA LYS A 321 -8.21 22.36 -40.10
C LYS A 321 -8.69 23.79 -40.38
N PHE A 322 -9.14 24.51 -39.36
CA PHE A 322 -9.64 25.88 -39.48
C PHE A 322 -8.55 26.93 -39.30
N TYR A 323 -7.40 26.62 -38.68
CA TYR A 323 -6.23 27.49 -38.54
C TYR A 323 -5.82 28.10 -39.88
N PRO A 324 -5.57 27.32 -40.95
CA PRO A 324 -5.18 27.88 -42.23
C PRO A 324 -6.28 28.77 -42.84
N THR A 325 -7.57 28.48 -42.58
CA THR A 325 -8.72 29.21 -43.13
C THR A 325 -8.93 30.57 -42.44
N VAL A 326 -8.81 30.62 -41.11
CA VAL A 326 -8.93 31.86 -40.32
C VAL A 326 -7.69 32.74 -40.48
N PHE A 327 -6.49 32.14 -40.54
CA PHE A 327 -5.25 32.90 -40.80
C PHE A 327 -5.18 33.40 -42.25
N THR A 328 -5.70 32.66 -43.23
CA THR A 328 -5.83 33.14 -44.62
C THR A 328 -6.90 34.21 -44.81
N GLY A 329 -7.97 34.19 -44.00
CA GLY A 329 -9.01 35.23 -43.96
C GLY A 329 -8.70 36.41 -43.05
N SER A 330 -7.58 36.39 -42.33
CA SER A 330 -7.21 37.48 -41.41
C SER A 330 -7.08 38.81 -42.16
N LEU A 331 -7.63 39.87 -41.57
CA LEU A 331 -7.58 41.23 -42.10
C LEU A 331 -6.15 41.64 -42.50
N TYR A 332 -5.16 41.19 -41.74
CA TYR A 332 -3.74 41.41 -42.01
C TYR A 332 -3.26 40.81 -43.34
N LYS A 333 -3.69 39.60 -43.70
CA LYS A 333 -3.31 38.98 -44.99
C LYS A 333 -3.99 39.65 -46.17
N VAL A 334 -5.23 40.10 -45.98
CA VAL A 334 -5.99 40.84 -47.00
C VAL A 334 -5.36 42.22 -47.23
N ILE A 335 -5.09 42.98 -46.15
CA ILE A 335 -4.40 44.27 -46.19
C ILE A 335 -3.01 44.12 -46.82
N TYR A 336 -2.25 43.08 -46.44
CA TYR A 336 -0.92 42.84 -47.02
C TYR A 336 -0.97 42.53 -48.52
N LYS A 337 -1.94 41.72 -48.99
CA LYS A 337 -2.12 41.45 -50.42
C LYS A 337 -2.45 42.72 -51.21
N GLU A 338 -3.28 43.61 -50.66
CA GLU A 338 -3.58 44.89 -51.30
C GLU A 338 -2.37 45.82 -51.36
N ILE A 339 -1.56 45.90 -50.30
CA ILE A 339 -0.35 46.74 -50.27
C ILE A 339 0.70 46.20 -51.25
N LYS A 340 0.91 44.87 -51.29
CA LYS A 340 1.88 44.21 -52.19
C LYS A 340 1.55 44.42 -53.68
N LEU A 341 0.28 44.55 -54.05
CA LEU A 341 -0.13 44.85 -55.43
C LEU A 341 0.30 46.26 -55.88
N LYS A 342 0.50 47.19 -54.94
CA LYS A 342 0.88 48.58 -55.22
C LYS A 342 2.39 48.85 -55.06
N GLU A 343 3.08 48.10 -54.21
CA GLU A 343 4.52 48.26 -53.96
C GLU A 343 5.26 46.91 -53.94
N LYS A 344 6.19 46.69 -54.88
CA LYS A 344 6.96 45.42 -54.98
C LYS A 344 7.94 45.18 -53.83
N LYS A 345 8.19 46.18 -52.96
CA LYS A 345 9.18 46.12 -51.86
C LYS A 345 8.54 46.07 -50.45
N THR A 346 7.26 45.75 -50.33
CA THR A 346 6.62 45.66 -49.01
C THR A 346 7.12 44.44 -48.22
N PRO A 347 7.71 44.62 -47.03
CA PRO A 347 8.21 43.51 -46.21
C PRO A 347 7.06 42.59 -45.79
N MET A 348 7.26 41.28 -45.98
CA MET A 348 6.27 40.25 -45.70
C MET A 348 6.21 40.01 -44.17
N LEU A 349 5.01 39.95 -43.59
CA LEU A 349 4.83 39.31 -42.28
C LEU A 349 5.26 37.84 -42.45
N MET A 350 6.39 37.46 -41.87
CA MET A 350 7.00 36.14 -42.04
C MET A 350 6.03 35.05 -41.56
N SER A 351 5.71 34.09 -42.42
CA SER A 351 5.15 32.81 -41.99
C SER A 351 6.29 31.96 -41.42
N PHE A 352 6.12 31.45 -40.22
CA PHE A 352 7.00 30.42 -39.67
C PHE A 352 6.33 29.05 -39.86
N GLU A 353 7.12 28.05 -40.26
CA GLU A 353 6.72 26.63 -40.17
C GLU A 353 7.26 26.06 -38.86
N HIS A 354 6.45 25.30 -38.13
CA HIS A 354 6.76 24.94 -36.74
C HIS A 354 7.70 23.73 -36.61
N ASP A 355 7.91 22.94 -37.66
CA ASP A 355 8.78 21.76 -37.58
C ASP A 355 9.32 21.30 -38.97
N PRO A 356 10.62 21.52 -39.28
CA PRO A 356 11.58 22.24 -38.48
C PRO A 356 11.22 23.72 -38.42
N LEU A 357 11.62 24.40 -37.34
CA LEU A 357 11.40 25.85 -37.19
C LEU A 357 12.15 26.62 -38.29
N ALA A 358 11.47 26.92 -39.39
CA ALA A 358 12.06 27.55 -40.56
C ALA A 358 11.33 28.86 -40.89
N PHE A 359 12.09 29.94 -40.93
CA PHE A 359 11.63 31.23 -41.45
C PHE A 359 12.01 31.29 -42.93
N ASN A 360 11.01 31.31 -43.82
CA ASN A 360 11.26 31.41 -45.26
C ASN A 360 12.07 32.69 -45.57
N GLY A 361 13.36 32.53 -45.86
CA GLY A 361 14.29 33.62 -46.20
C GLY A 361 15.61 33.62 -45.43
N TYR A 362 15.74 32.90 -44.31
CA TYR A 362 17.03 32.73 -43.60
C TYR A 362 17.12 31.32 -42.98
N GLN A 363 18.12 30.55 -43.42
CA GLN A 363 18.50 29.29 -42.80
C GLN A 363 19.25 29.62 -41.50
N GLN A 364 18.77 29.13 -40.36
CA GLN A 364 19.50 29.24 -39.10
C GLN A 364 20.73 28.33 -39.19
N LEU A 365 21.93 28.90 -39.04
CA LEU A 365 23.19 28.18 -38.89
C LEU A 365 23.09 27.21 -37.71
N SER A 366 23.33 25.92 -37.96
CA SER A 366 23.60 24.93 -36.92
C SER A 366 24.86 25.34 -36.16
N LEU A 367 24.71 25.66 -34.87
CA LEU A 367 25.84 25.71 -33.95
C LEU A 367 25.87 24.39 -33.17
N LEU A 368 27.06 23.79 -33.19
CA LEU A 368 27.55 22.73 -32.31
C LEU A 368 27.27 23.03 -30.83
#